data_AF-Q2IVL6-F1
#
_entry.id   AF-Q2IVL6-F1
#
_cell.length_a   1.000
_cell.length_b   1.000
_cell.length_c   1.000
_cell.angle_alpha   90.00
_cell.angle_beta   90.00
_cell.angle_gamma   90.00
#
_symmetry.space_group_name_H-M   'P 1'
#
loop_
_entity.id
_entity.type
_entity.pdbx_description
1 polymer ?
#
loop_
_entity_poly.entity_id
_entity_poly.type
_entity_poly.pdbx_seq_one_letter_code
_entity_poly.pdbx_strand_id
1 'polypeptide(L)' 'MHSPPPHDPKPLHQRPPERAGEWRERTEERAPTAERERLIKQARELDTAANIQGWLSSPELEPPK' A
#
# COMPACT_ATOMS: atom_id res chain seq x y z
N MET A 1 -4.84 5.38 -26.44
CA MET A 1 -6.26 5.55 -26.78
C MET A 1 -7.09 5.03 -25.62
N HIS A 2 -7.82 5.89 -24.88
CA HIS A 2 -9.04 5.55 -24.13
C HIS A 2 -9.78 6.86 -23.84
N SER A 3 -10.95 7.03 -24.45
CA SER A 3 -11.83 8.20 -24.28
C SER A 3 -12.69 8.06 -23.01
N PRO A 4 -13.01 9.16 -22.29
CA PRO A 4 -13.94 9.09 -21.16
C PRO A 4 -15.42 9.00 -21.63
N PRO A 5 -16.31 8.35 -20.85
CA PRO A 5 -17.71 8.12 -21.22
C PRO A 5 -18.60 9.36 -20.93
N PRO A 6 -19.81 9.43 -21.54
CA PRO A 6 -20.68 10.61 -21.48
C PRO A 6 -21.33 10.79 -20.09
N HIS A 7 -21.61 12.05 -19.74
CA HIS A 7 -22.26 12.42 -18.48
C HIS A 7 -23.77 12.12 -18.51
N ASP A 8 -24.21 11.11 -17.75
CA ASP A 8 -25.63 10.77 -17.55
C ASP A 8 -26.36 11.85 -16.70
N PRO A 9 -27.52 12.39 -17.14
CA PRO A 9 -28.26 13.46 -16.45
C PRO A 9 -29.16 13.00 -15.29
N LYS A 10 -29.10 11.73 -14.85
CA LYS A 10 -29.96 11.22 -13.76
C LYS A 10 -29.47 11.64 -12.36
N PRO A 11 -30.36 12.11 -11.47
CA PRO A 11 -29.98 12.55 -10.14
C PRO A 11 -29.45 11.38 -9.29
N LEU A 12 -28.49 11.67 -8.40
CA LEU A 12 -27.70 10.67 -7.66
C LEU A 12 -28.54 9.60 -6.94
N HIS A 13 -29.71 9.97 -6.42
CA HIS A 13 -30.63 9.09 -5.69
C HIS A 13 -31.39 8.09 -6.58
N GLN A 14 -31.35 8.25 -7.90
CA GLN A 14 -31.93 7.33 -8.89
C GLN A 14 -30.89 6.44 -9.57
N ARG A 15 -29.62 6.49 -9.11
CA ARG A 15 -28.56 5.64 -9.65
C ARG A 15 -28.63 4.24 -9.00
N PRO A 16 -28.57 3.14 -9.77
CA PRO A 16 -28.62 1.79 -9.21
C PRO A 16 -27.50 1.55 -8.18
N PRO A 17 -27.80 0.95 -7.00
CA PRO A 17 -26.82 0.68 -5.95
C PRO A 17 -25.74 -0.33 -6.39
N GLU A 18 -26.03 -1.11 -7.43
CA GLU A 18 -25.14 -2.09 -8.06
C GLU A 18 -23.83 -1.45 -8.53
N ARG A 19 -23.90 -0.24 -9.13
CA ARG A 19 -22.69 0.48 -9.53
C ARG A 19 -21.83 0.82 -8.31
N ALA A 20 -22.42 1.19 -7.18
CA ALA A 20 -21.65 1.53 -5.97
C ALA A 20 -20.92 0.31 -5.38
N GLY A 21 -21.47 -0.90 -5.52
CA GLY A 21 -20.79 -2.15 -5.19
C GLY A 21 -19.57 -2.39 -6.07
N GLU A 22 -19.73 -2.26 -7.38
CA GLU A 22 -18.63 -2.37 -8.35
C GLU A 22 -17.53 -1.33 -8.13
N TRP A 23 -17.89 -0.09 -7.74
CA TRP A 23 -16.90 0.93 -7.38
C TRP A 23 -16.16 0.56 -6.10
N ARG A 24 -16.83 0.04 -5.07
CA ARG A 24 -16.19 -0.39 -3.82
C ARG A 24 -15.25 -1.56 -4.03
N GLU A 25 -15.67 -2.59 -4.75
CA GLU A 25 -14.84 -3.72 -5.15
C GLU A 25 -13.61 -3.24 -5.94
N ARG A 26 -13.81 -2.33 -6.91
CA ARG A 26 -12.71 -1.70 -7.65
C ARG A 26 -11.80 -0.80 -6.82
N THR A 27 -12.23 -0.32 -5.65
CA THR A 27 -11.42 0.53 -4.74
C THR A 27 -10.72 -0.32 -3.68
N GLU A 28 -11.31 -1.43 -3.25
CA GLU A 28 -10.65 -2.42 -2.40
C GLU A 28 -9.54 -3.16 -3.18
N GLU A 29 -9.69 -3.30 -4.50
CA GLU A 29 -8.67 -3.83 -5.42
C GLU A 29 -7.65 -2.78 -5.94
N ARG A 30 -7.93 -1.47 -5.84
CA ARG A 30 -7.02 -0.35 -6.23
C ARG A 30 -6.81 0.58 -5.03
N ALA A 31 -5.67 0.73 -4.38
CA ALA A 31 -4.27 0.52 -4.72
C ALA A 31 -3.50 0.67 -3.39
N PRO A 32 -2.22 0.29 -3.31
CA PRO A 32 -1.37 0.72 -2.21
C PRO A 32 -1.46 2.24 -2.09
N THR A 33 -1.96 2.74 -0.97
CA THR A 33 -1.86 4.18 -0.72
C THR A 33 -0.38 4.53 -0.65
N ALA A 34 0.02 5.74 -1.10
CA ALA A 34 1.40 6.20 -0.94
C ALA A 34 1.87 6.05 0.53
N GLU A 35 0.93 6.16 1.47
CA GLU A 35 1.14 5.89 2.88
C GLU A 35 1.43 4.42 3.20
N ARG A 36 0.68 3.47 2.63
CA ARG A 36 0.96 2.04 2.77
C ARG A 36 2.35 1.69 2.25
N GLU A 37 2.77 2.26 1.12
CA GLU A 37 4.11 2.03 0.57
C GLU A 37 5.21 2.62 1.44
N ARG A 38 5.00 3.83 1.99
CA ARG A 38 5.91 4.43 2.97
C ARG A 38 6.07 3.56 4.21
N LEU A 39 4.97 3.07 4.77
CA LEU A 39 4.99 2.20 5.95
C LEU A 39 5.70 0.87 5.67
N ILE A 40 5.45 0.25 4.52
CA ILE A 40 6.15 -0.98 4.11
C ILE A 40 7.64 -0.73 3.93
N LYS A 41 8.03 0.40 3.32
CA LYS A 41 9.42 0.77 3.15
C LYS A 41 10.11 0.95 4.51
N GLN A 42 9.48 1.69 5.42
CA GLN A 42 10.01 1.91 6.76
C GLN A 42 10.15 0.62 7.57
N ALA A 43 9.17 -0.29 7.48
CA ALA A 43 9.26 -1.60 8.12
C ALA A 43 10.48 -2.39 7.63
N ARG A 44 10.71 -2.42 6.31
CA ARG A 44 11.88 -3.10 5.72
C ARG A 44 13.21 -2.48 6.13
N GLU A 45 13.27 -1.16 6.24
CA GLU A 45 14.46 -0.44 6.72
C GLU A 45 14.77 -0.81 8.18
N LEU A 46 13.75 -0.85 9.04
CA LEU A 46 13.89 -1.24 10.45
C LEU A 46 14.32 -2.70 10.61
N ASP A 47 13.72 -3.63 9.85
CA ASP A 47 14.12 -5.04 9.85
C ASP A 47 15.59 -5.20 9.43
N THR A 48 16.02 -4.45 8.42
CA THR A 48 17.42 -4.44 7.96
C THR A 48 18.35 -3.90 9.04
N ALA A 49 18.00 -2.80 9.68
CA ALA A 49 18.79 -2.22 10.77
C ALA A 49 18.89 -3.17 11.97
N ALA A 50 17.80 -3.84 12.34
CA ALA A 50 17.78 -4.84 13.42
C ALA A 50 18.68 -6.04 13.10
N ASN A 51 18.65 -6.52 11.85
CA ASN A 51 19.52 -7.62 11.42
C ASN A 51 21.01 -7.25 11.47
N ILE A 52 21.37 -6.05 10.98
CA ILE A 52 22.74 -5.53 11.04
C ILE A 52 23.18 -5.38 12.50
N GLN A 53 22.34 -4.81 13.36
CA GLN A 53 22.65 -4.67 14.78
C GLN A 53 22.89 -6.04 15.42
N GLY A 54 22.06 -7.04 15.09
CA GLY A 54 22.25 -8.42 15.51
C GLY A 54 23.63 -8.96 15.14
N TRP A 55 24.06 -8.76 13.89
CA TRP A 55 25.41 -9.14 13.45
C TRP A 55 26.49 -8.42 14.23
N LEU A 56 26.41 -7.09 14.34
CA LEU A 56 27.43 -6.28 15.03
C LEU A 56 27.53 -6.62 16.53
N SER A 57 26.44 -7.08 17.14
CA SER A 57 26.42 -7.55 18.53
C SER A 57 26.89 -8.99 18.71
N SER A 58 27.20 -9.70 17.61
CA SER A 58 27.63 -11.09 17.67
C SER A 58 29.02 -11.19 18.32
N PRO A 59 29.19 -12.05 19.34
CA PRO A 59 30.50 -12.29 19.97
C PRO A 59 31.58 -12.74 18.98
N GLU A 60 31.19 -13.40 17.88
CA GLU A 60 32.12 -13.88 16.85
C GLU A 60 32.69 -12.76 15.96
N LEU A 61 32.06 -11.57 15.97
CA LEU A 61 32.56 -10.38 15.29
C LEU A 61 33.30 -9.41 16.24
N GLU A 62 33.39 -9.73 17.54
CA GLU A 62 34.25 -8.97 18.44
C GLU A 62 35.72 -9.18 18.06
N PRO A 63 36.54 -8.10 18.01
CA PRO A 63 37.97 -8.25 17.81
C PRO A 63 38.57 -9.06 18.97
N PRO A 64 39.56 -9.94 18.71
CA PRO A 64 40.21 -10.71 19.75
C PRO A 64 40.86 -9.78 20.79
N LYS A 65 40.66 -10.10 22.08
CA LYS A 65 41.26 -9.39 23.21
C LYS A 65 42.74 -9.70 23.37
#